data_AF-A0A3A9FQK2-F1
#
_entry.id   AF-A0A3A9FQK2-F1
#
_cell.length_a   1.000
_cell.length_b   1.000
_cell.length_c   1.000
_cell.angle_alpha   90.00
_cell.angle_beta   90.00
_cell.angle_gamma   90.00
#
_symmetry.space_group_name_H-M   'P 1'
#
loop_
_entity.id
_entity.type
_entity.pdbx_description
1 polymer ?
#
loop_
_entity_poly.entity_id
_entity_poly.type
_entity_poly.pdbx_seq_one_letter_code
_entity_poly.pdbx_strand_id
1 'polypeptide(L)'
;MDLKELKMSKDINEHTFGQYLRKKRETLGKSVRGFAEELGMTAAYLSDIEKGNRYAPRKYLDKFIEAFGISEEEKEIFEDLAAATRGYTYEDINPILGGQPLAREALRKFKEARIPEDKCDELWLTFMKEFDRIAEEQLQLLKENE
;
A
#
# COMPACT_ATOMS: atom_id res chain seq x y z
N MET A 1 1.59 -10.90 -10.98
CA MET A 1 1.44 -9.59 -10.32
C MET A 1 1.55 -9.98 -8.88
N ASP A 2 2.80 -9.99 -8.48
CA ASP A 2 3.19 -10.35 -7.13
C ASP A 2 3.16 -9.07 -6.28
N LEU A 3 2.75 -9.18 -5.01
CA LEU A 3 2.70 -7.99 -4.15
C LEU A 3 4.11 -7.45 -3.91
N LYS A 4 5.11 -8.31 -3.79
CA LYS A 4 6.51 -7.89 -3.59
C LYS A 4 7.05 -7.10 -4.79
N GLU A 5 6.69 -7.49 -6.01
CA GLU A 5 7.00 -6.72 -7.23
C GLU A 5 6.31 -5.34 -7.23
N LEU A 6 5.06 -5.27 -6.72
CA LEU A 6 4.31 -4.03 -6.66
C LEU A 6 4.79 -3.07 -5.59
N LYS A 7 5.35 -3.55 -4.47
CA LYS A 7 5.77 -2.73 -3.32
C LYS A 7 6.53 -1.47 -3.71
N MET A 8 7.40 -1.56 -4.71
CA MET A 8 8.27 -0.46 -5.17
C MET A 8 7.95 -0.01 -6.61
N SER A 9 6.80 -0.41 -7.15
CA SER A 9 6.39 -0.02 -8.49
C SER A 9 5.93 1.44 -8.51
N LYS A 10 6.47 2.21 -9.46
CA LYS A 10 6.05 3.60 -9.73
C LYS A 10 4.74 3.68 -10.54
N ASP A 11 4.23 2.54 -11.01
CA ASP A 11 3.05 2.45 -11.87
C ASP A 11 1.74 2.16 -11.10
N ILE A 12 1.77 2.22 -9.77
CA ILE A 12 0.57 2.05 -8.94
C ILE A 12 -0.38 3.23 -9.17
N ASN A 13 -1.62 2.92 -9.56
CA ASN A 13 -2.70 3.88 -9.77
C ASN A 13 -4.04 3.31 -9.26
N GLU A 14 -5.13 4.04 -9.49
CA GLU A 14 -6.46 3.70 -9.02
C GLU A 14 -7.03 2.38 -9.58
N HIS A 15 -6.49 1.86 -10.69
CA HIS A 15 -6.91 0.60 -11.29
C HIS A 15 -6.08 -0.61 -10.82
N THR A 16 -4.87 -0.39 -10.29
CA THR A 16 -3.94 -1.48 -9.93
C THR A 16 -4.54 -2.43 -8.91
N PHE A 17 -5.31 -1.92 -7.93
CA PHE A 17 -6.02 -2.75 -6.96
C PHE A 17 -6.99 -3.74 -7.64
N GLY A 18 -7.88 -3.23 -8.50
CA GLY A 18 -8.85 -4.06 -9.20
C GLY A 18 -8.21 -5.11 -10.10
N GLN A 19 -7.13 -4.74 -10.80
CA GLN A 19 -6.33 -5.64 -11.63
C GLN A 19 -5.68 -6.75 -10.79
N TYR A 20 -5.12 -6.39 -9.62
CA TYR A 20 -4.56 -7.36 -8.69
C TYR A 20 -5.62 -8.35 -8.21
N LEU A 21 -6.79 -7.87 -7.74
CA LEU A 21 -7.89 -8.73 -7.29
C LEU A 21 -8.29 -9.72 -8.37
N ARG A 22 -8.52 -9.23 -9.59
CA ARG A 22 -8.94 -10.04 -10.74
C ARG A 22 -7.91 -11.12 -11.02
N LYS A 23 -6.64 -10.74 -11.13
CA LYS A 23 -5.56 -11.68 -11.45
C LYS A 23 -5.42 -12.73 -10.36
N LYS A 24 -5.40 -12.34 -9.08
CA LYS A 24 -5.31 -13.29 -7.95
C LYS A 24 -6.50 -14.24 -7.93
N ARG A 25 -7.73 -13.74 -8.11
CA ARG A 25 -8.95 -14.56 -8.23
C ARG A 25 -8.86 -15.57 -9.37
N GLU A 26 -8.46 -15.15 -10.57
CA GLU A 26 -8.31 -16.02 -11.74
C GLU A 26 -7.22 -17.07 -11.52
N THR A 27 -6.13 -16.73 -10.84
CA THR A 27 -5.05 -17.68 -10.50
C THR A 27 -5.53 -18.75 -9.52
N LEU A 28 -6.47 -18.42 -8.64
CA LEU A 28 -7.14 -19.38 -7.74
C LEU A 28 -8.25 -20.18 -8.44
N GLY A 29 -8.50 -19.98 -9.73
CA GLY A 29 -9.54 -20.66 -10.49
C GLY A 29 -10.97 -20.26 -10.11
N LYS A 30 -11.14 -19.16 -9.36
CA LYS A 30 -12.45 -18.73 -8.85
C LYS A 30 -13.21 -17.90 -9.89
N SER A 31 -14.48 -18.22 -10.12
CA SER A 31 -15.37 -17.38 -10.93
C SER A 31 -15.72 -16.08 -10.18
N VAL A 32 -16.07 -15.02 -10.90
CA VAL A 32 -16.51 -13.75 -10.28
C VAL A 32 -17.73 -13.97 -9.37
N ARG A 33 -18.67 -14.84 -9.77
CA ARG A 33 -19.86 -15.13 -8.95
C ARG A 33 -19.50 -15.88 -7.68
N GLY A 34 -18.73 -16.96 -7.79
CA GLY A 34 -18.33 -17.78 -6.64
C GLY A 34 -17.48 -17.00 -5.65
N PHE A 35 -16.54 -16.18 -6.13
CA PHE A 35 -15.72 -15.36 -5.25
C PHE A 35 -16.51 -14.23 -4.57
N ALA A 36 -17.45 -13.61 -5.30
CA ALA A 36 -18.31 -12.60 -4.69
C ALA A 36 -19.19 -13.19 -3.58
N GLU A 37 -19.72 -14.41 -3.78
CA GLU A 37 -20.48 -15.15 -2.77
C GLU A 37 -19.63 -15.45 -1.53
N GLU A 38 -18.40 -15.95 -1.71
CA GLU A 38 -17.43 -16.20 -0.63
C GLU A 38 -17.15 -14.95 0.21
N LEU A 39 -16.99 -13.80 -0.44
CA LEU A 39 -16.75 -12.52 0.24
C LEU A 39 -18.03 -11.91 0.84
N GLY A 40 -19.22 -12.43 0.52
CA GLY A 40 -20.50 -11.86 0.91
C GLY A 40 -20.79 -10.52 0.22
N MET A 41 -20.56 -10.45 -1.09
CA MET A 41 -20.89 -9.31 -1.95
C MET A 41 -21.53 -9.76 -3.27
N THR A 42 -22.06 -8.82 -4.06
CA THR A 42 -22.66 -9.17 -5.35
C THR A 42 -21.59 -9.32 -6.43
N ALA A 43 -21.81 -10.22 -7.39
CA ALA A 43 -20.91 -10.41 -8.52
C ALA A 43 -20.72 -9.13 -9.36
N ALA A 44 -21.78 -8.31 -9.49
CA ALA A 44 -21.71 -7.03 -10.17
C ALA A 44 -20.78 -6.05 -9.42
N TYR A 45 -20.89 -5.99 -8.09
CA TYR A 45 -20.05 -5.13 -7.28
C TYR A 45 -18.57 -5.54 -7.33
N LEU A 46 -18.27 -6.84 -7.19
CA LEU A 46 -16.90 -7.34 -7.36
C LEU A 46 -16.36 -7.02 -8.75
N SER A 47 -17.15 -7.24 -9.80
CA SER A 47 -16.74 -6.94 -11.18
C SER A 47 -16.42 -5.46 -11.39
N ASP A 48 -17.19 -4.55 -10.80
CA ASP A 48 -16.93 -3.12 -10.87
C ASP A 48 -15.64 -2.73 -10.13
N ILE A 49 -15.35 -3.35 -8.98
CA ILE A 49 -14.09 -3.15 -8.26
C ILE A 49 -12.92 -3.64 -9.10
N GLU A 50 -13.01 -4.84 -9.69
CA GLU A 50 -11.96 -5.43 -10.53
C GLU A 50 -11.65 -4.60 -11.79
N LYS A 51 -12.63 -3.83 -12.28
CA LYS A 51 -12.45 -2.89 -13.39
C LYS A 51 -11.90 -1.51 -12.95
N GLY A 52 -11.81 -1.26 -11.64
CA GLY A 52 -11.48 0.06 -11.09
C GLY A 52 -12.61 1.09 -11.19
N ASN A 53 -13.84 0.67 -11.45
CA ASN A 53 -15.03 1.55 -11.45
C ASN A 53 -15.50 1.93 -10.04
N ARG A 54 -14.89 1.33 -9.01
CA ARG A 54 -15.21 1.52 -7.59
C ARG A 54 -13.92 1.53 -6.78
N TYR A 55 -13.93 2.35 -5.74
CA TYR A 55 -12.87 2.35 -4.74
C TYR A 55 -12.81 1.03 -3.99
N ALA A 56 -11.62 0.69 -3.51
CA ALA A 56 -11.38 -0.48 -2.68
C ALA A 56 -12.29 -0.45 -1.45
N PRO A 57 -13.14 -1.45 -1.21
CA PRO A 57 -14.14 -1.35 -0.16
C PRO A 57 -13.56 -1.71 1.21
N ARG A 58 -13.31 -0.70 2.06
CA ARG A 58 -12.64 -0.86 3.38
C ARG A 58 -13.19 -2.03 4.19
N LYS A 59 -14.53 -2.15 4.28
CA LYS A 59 -15.21 -3.22 5.03
C LYS A 59 -14.96 -4.66 4.55
N TYR A 60 -14.34 -4.84 3.37
CA TYR A 60 -14.03 -6.16 2.80
C TYR A 60 -12.53 -6.40 2.64
N LEU A 61 -11.65 -5.45 3.01
CA LEU A 61 -10.20 -5.63 2.85
C LEU A 61 -9.69 -6.86 3.61
N ASP A 62 -10.10 -7.03 4.86
CA ASP A 62 -9.75 -8.21 5.66
C ASP A 62 -10.21 -9.52 5.00
N LYS A 63 -11.40 -9.52 4.38
CA LYS A 63 -11.88 -10.70 3.66
C LYS A 63 -11.06 -11.01 2.42
N PHE A 64 -10.57 -9.98 1.71
CA PHE A 64 -9.67 -10.20 0.58
C PHE A 64 -8.32 -10.74 1.06
N ILE A 65 -7.76 -10.20 2.14
CA ILE A 65 -6.51 -10.66 2.76
C ILE A 65 -6.64 -12.14 3.14
N GLU A 66 -7.70 -12.51 3.87
CA GLU A 66 -7.97 -13.88 4.26
C GLU A 66 -8.16 -14.81 3.04
N ALA A 67 -9.05 -14.44 2.11
CA ALA A 67 -9.41 -15.29 0.98
C ALA A 67 -8.27 -15.49 -0.04
N PHE A 68 -7.28 -14.57 -0.05
CA PHE A 68 -6.08 -14.65 -0.88
C PHE A 68 -4.86 -15.18 -0.15
N GLY A 69 -4.94 -15.38 1.17
CA GLY A 69 -3.81 -15.78 2.00
C GLY A 69 -2.66 -14.77 1.94
N ILE A 70 -2.97 -13.48 1.98
CA ILE A 70 -1.96 -12.42 2.01
C ILE A 70 -1.26 -12.48 3.37
N SER A 71 0.08 -12.54 3.36
CA SER A 71 0.86 -12.61 4.60
C SER A 71 0.91 -11.26 5.30
N GLU A 72 1.30 -11.24 6.57
CA GLU A 72 1.40 -9.98 7.32
C GLU A 72 2.41 -9.02 6.67
N GLU A 73 3.50 -9.54 6.09
CA GLU A 73 4.52 -8.74 5.40
C GLU A 73 4.03 -8.14 4.08
N GLU A 74 2.95 -8.70 3.52
CA GLU A 74 2.35 -8.24 2.25
C GLU A 74 1.12 -7.36 2.47
N LYS A 75 0.60 -7.32 3.69
CA LYS A 75 -0.63 -6.62 4.05
C LYS A 75 -0.54 -5.13 3.79
N GLU A 76 0.55 -4.48 4.21
CA GLU A 76 0.79 -3.06 3.96
C GLU A 76 0.75 -2.75 2.45
N ILE A 77 1.36 -3.59 1.62
CA ILE A 77 1.37 -3.42 0.16
C ILE A 77 -0.06 -3.51 -0.39
N PHE A 78 -0.86 -4.46 0.10
CA PHE A 78 -2.24 -4.61 -0.32
C PHE A 78 -3.10 -3.40 0.09
N GLU A 79 -2.87 -2.87 1.29
CA GLU A 79 -3.52 -1.66 1.79
C GLU A 79 -3.11 -0.41 0.99
N ASP A 80 -1.84 -0.31 0.57
CA ASP A 80 -1.37 0.75 -0.31
C ASP A 80 -2.09 0.75 -1.66
N LEU A 81 -2.28 -0.43 -2.27
CA LEU A 81 -3.08 -0.56 -3.49
C LEU A 81 -4.52 -0.10 -3.25
N ALA A 82 -5.11 -0.47 -2.10
CA ALA A 82 -6.45 -0.04 -1.75
C ALA A 82 -6.54 1.49 -1.54
N ALA A 83 -5.52 2.09 -0.92
CA ALA A 83 -5.41 3.53 -0.68
C ALA A 83 -5.27 4.32 -1.99
N ALA A 84 -4.53 3.78 -2.98
CA ALA A 84 -4.36 4.37 -4.30
C ALA A 84 -5.70 4.60 -5.01
N THR A 85 -6.69 3.71 -4.81
CA THR A 85 -8.04 3.89 -5.39
C THR A 85 -8.73 5.19 -4.96
N ARG A 86 -8.33 5.79 -3.83
CA ARG A 86 -8.86 7.04 -3.29
C ARG A 86 -7.85 8.19 -3.34
N GLY A 87 -6.89 8.15 -4.27
CA GLY A 87 -5.86 9.17 -4.39
C GLY A 87 -4.82 9.08 -3.28
N TYR A 88 -4.33 7.87 -3.00
CA TYR A 88 -3.21 7.61 -2.08
C TYR A 88 -3.50 8.03 -0.63
N THR A 89 -4.68 7.67 -0.12
CA THR A 89 -5.11 7.99 1.26
C THR A 89 -4.67 6.92 2.26
N TYR A 90 -3.38 6.90 2.58
CA TYR A 90 -2.77 5.99 3.55
C TYR A 90 -3.24 6.29 4.98
N GLU A 91 -3.72 5.29 5.72
CA GLU A 91 -4.30 5.49 7.05
C GLU A 91 -3.24 5.80 8.12
N ASP A 92 -2.06 5.21 7.97
CA ASP A 92 -0.88 5.32 8.83
C ASP A 92 -0.02 6.56 8.52
N ILE A 93 0.14 6.92 7.24
CA ILE A 93 0.97 8.06 6.82
C ILE A 93 0.24 9.41 6.99
N ASN A 94 -1.06 9.48 6.71
CA ASN A 94 -1.81 10.74 6.77
C ASN A 94 -1.78 11.45 8.13
N PRO A 95 -1.86 10.75 9.28
CA PRO A 95 -1.68 11.36 10.59
C PRO A 95 -0.33 12.07 10.76
N ILE A 96 0.76 11.53 10.17
CA ILE A 96 2.09 12.17 10.20
C ILE A 96 2.03 13.50 9.45
N LEU A 97 1.42 13.51 8.26
CA LEU A 97 1.24 14.73 7.48
C LEU A 97 0.39 15.77 8.22
N GLY A 98 -0.57 15.37 9.07
CA GLY A 98 -1.33 16.27 9.92
C GLY A 98 -0.51 16.80 11.11
N GLY A 99 0.19 15.90 11.80
CA GLY A 99 0.84 16.17 13.09
C GLY A 99 2.25 16.75 13.03
N GLN A 100 2.98 16.59 11.92
CA GLN A 100 4.39 16.99 11.81
C GLN A 100 4.62 18.07 10.75
N PRO A 101 4.71 19.36 11.12
CA PRO A 101 4.92 20.45 10.16
C PRO A 101 6.20 20.32 9.33
N LEU A 102 7.30 19.88 9.95
CA LEU A 102 8.59 19.72 9.27
C LEU A 102 8.56 18.61 8.21
N ALA A 103 7.77 17.55 8.42
CA ALA A 103 7.56 16.52 7.41
C ALA A 103 6.89 17.11 6.15
N ARG A 104 5.87 17.95 6.33
CA ARG A 104 5.22 18.65 5.21
C ARG A 104 6.18 19.60 4.49
N GLU A 105 6.98 20.37 5.22
CA GLU A 105 7.98 21.26 4.63
C GLU A 105 9.05 20.50 3.85
N ALA A 106 9.51 19.34 4.37
CA ALA A 106 10.45 18.47 3.66
C ALA A 106 9.86 17.95 2.34
N LEU A 107 8.62 17.47 2.35
CA LEU A 107 7.95 17.00 1.12
C LEU A 107 7.70 18.13 0.10
N ARG A 108 7.41 19.36 0.55
CA ARG A 108 7.30 20.52 -0.33
C ARG A 108 8.63 20.87 -0.99
N LYS A 109 9.71 20.93 -0.20
CA LYS A 109 11.06 21.17 -0.72
C LYS A 109 11.48 20.09 -1.71
N PHE A 110 11.19 18.82 -1.41
CA PHE A 110 11.42 17.71 -2.33
C PHE A 110 10.70 17.93 -3.67
N LYS A 111 9.42 18.31 -3.64
CA LYS A 111 8.64 18.61 -4.85
C LYS A 111 9.21 19.80 -5.64
N GLU A 112 9.63 20.86 -4.95
CA GLU A 112 10.21 22.06 -5.56
C GLU A 112 11.57 21.81 -6.22
N ALA A 113 12.37 20.91 -5.64
CA ALA A 113 13.71 20.60 -6.12
C ALA A 113 13.73 19.89 -7.49
N ARG A 114 12.60 19.33 -7.95
CA ARG A 114 12.47 18.63 -9.25
C ARG A 114 13.61 17.64 -9.49
N ILE A 115 13.87 16.82 -8.48
CA ILE A 115 14.98 15.86 -8.49
C ILE A 115 14.76 14.87 -9.64
N PRO A 116 15.77 14.58 -10.47
CA PRO A 116 15.70 13.55 -11.49
C PRO A 116 15.28 12.20 -10.91
N GLU A 117 14.49 11.44 -11.67
CA GLU A 117 13.89 10.20 -11.19
C GLU A 117 14.93 9.15 -10.75
N ASP A 118 16.07 9.08 -11.43
CA ASP A 118 17.20 8.20 -11.12
C ASP A 118 17.88 8.54 -9.78
N LYS A 119 17.79 9.79 -9.32
CA LYS A 119 18.33 10.25 -8.03
C LYS A 119 17.29 10.29 -6.92
N CYS A 120 16.02 10.22 -7.28
CA CYS A 120 14.91 10.22 -6.33
C CYS A 120 14.98 9.03 -5.39
N ASP A 121 15.20 7.83 -5.95
CA ASP A 121 15.21 6.58 -5.17
C ASP A 121 16.41 6.54 -4.22
N GLU A 122 17.58 7.00 -4.67
CA GLU A 122 18.79 7.12 -3.83
C GLU A 122 18.57 8.07 -2.62
N LEU A 123 17.91 9.20 -2.84
CA LEU A 123 17.58 10.14 -1.78
C LEU A 123 16.68 9.48 -0.73
N TRP A 124 15.59 8.83 -1.15
CA TRP A 124 14.66 8.18 -0.21
C TRP A 124 15.30 7.01 0.53
N LEU A 125 16.15 6.23 -0.14
CA LEU A 125 16.94 5.17 0.50
C LEU A 125 17.88 5.74 1.56
N THR A 126 18.51 6.89 1.29
CA THR A 126 19.36 7.58 2.27
C THR A 126 18.55 8.06 3.47
N PHE A 127 17.35 8.60 3.22
CA PHE A 127 16.45 9.05 4.27
C PHE A 127 15.97 7.89 5.16
N MET A 128 15.63 6.74 4.58
CA MET A 128 15.23 5.54 5.34
C MET A 128 16.38 4.98 6.18
N LYS A 129 17.60 4.93 5.63
CA LYS A 129 18.79 4.48 6.38
C LYS A 129 19.04 5.29 7.65
N GLU A 130 18.73 6.59 7.63
CA GLU A 130 18.88 7.44 8.80
C GLU A 130 17.86 7.08 9.89
N PHE A 131 16.63 6.69 9.52
CA PHE A 131 15.67 6.16 10.47
C PHE A 131 16.09 4.82 11.06
N ASP A 132 16.62 3.92 10.22
CA ASP A 132 17.14 2.63 10.68
C ASP A 132 18.26 2.83 11.71
N ARG A 133 19.21 3.74 11.43
CA ARG A 133 20.29 4.12 12.35
C ARG A 133 19.75 4.62 13.70
N ILE A 134 18.78 5.53 13.67
CA ILE A 134 18.17 6.07 14.90
C ILE A 134 17.46 4.96 15.70
N ALA A 135 16.73 4.07 15.01
CA ALA A 135 16.03 2.96 15.65
C ALA A 135 17.00 1.99 16.36
N GLU A 136 18.13 1.67 15.72
CA GLU A 136 19.19 0.85 16.30
C GLU A 136 19.80 1.50 17.55
N GLU A 137 20.08 2.81 17.51
CA GLU A 137 20.61 3.55 18.65
C GLU A 137 19.64 3.55 19.84
N GLN A 138 18.34 3.74 19.60
CA GLN A 138 17.34 3.67 20.66
C GLN A 138 17.28 2.27 21.28
N LEU A 139 17.39 1.21 20.47
CA LEU A 139 17.40 -0.16 20.96
C LEU A 139 18.64 -0.48 21.82
N GLN A 140 19.80 0.09 21.47
CA GLN A 140 21.03 -0.05 22.27
C GLN A 140 20.88 0.66 23.62
N LEU A 141 20.41 1.91 23.62
CA LEU A 141 20.17 2.66 24.85
C LEU A 141 19.18 1.96 25.79
N LEU A 142 18.13 1.32 25.26
CA LEU A 142 17.20 0.56 26.08
C LEU A 142 17.88 -0.65 26.75
N LYS A 143 18.73 -1.37 26.02
CA LYS A 143 19.47 -2.53 26.55
C LYS A 143 20.55 -2.15 27.57
N GLU A 144 21.09 -0.94 27.50
CA GLU A 144 22.08 -0.43 28.46
C GLU A 144 21.46 0.08 29.77
N ASN A 145 20.14 0.36 29.76
CA ASN A 145 19.37 0.83 30.91
C ASN A 145 18.53 -0.26 31.59
N GLU A 146 18.58 -1.50 31.08
CA GLU A 146 18.02 -2.73 31.69
C GLU A 146 19.07 -3.49 32.50
#